data_AF-A0A1V1PBL7-F1
#
_entry.id   AF-A0A1V1PBL7-F1
#
_cell.length_a   1.000
_cell.length_b   1.000
_cell.length_c   1.000
_cell.angle_alpha   90.00
_cell.angle_beta   90.00
_cell.angle_gamma   90.00
#
_symmetry.space_group_name_H-M   'P 1'
#
loop_
_entity.id
_entity.type
_entity.pdbx_description
1 polymer ?
#
loop_
_entity_poly.entity_id
_entity_poly.type
_entity_poly.pdbx_seq_one_letter_code
_entity_poly.pdbx_strand_id
1 'polypeptide(L)'
;MEKLWTRELAFEKFHQTYEAIWNQHDVRHISFFIVFGFIDNARATNLQVLLDHVNDIQLYNHRYWFILIHYQTNIFGNVESLIDDPDFFLAADGKINPRSELESTIKLFFNGTLDPSDPKICQFIARYTWLKEQLKTVHPSLPEYECHISNVKAKSATLAFPTYFMNNPASMFGHTLLIIETEYPNKLLNHAVNYAAQTDTTNGFLFAFNGIFGLFDGYYSILPYYKKIQEYSDINQRDIWEYQLNLTEPELKRMVLHIRELEKISSHYFFSVKTVPIISYFYSNLPGQAYI
;
A
#
# COMPACT_ATOMS: atom_id res chain seq x y z
N MET A 1 -32.83 -2.88 61.05
CA MET A 1 -33.88 -3.35 60.12
C MET A 1 -34.03 -2.30 59.04
N GLU A 2 -33.36 -2.55 57.92
CA GLU A 2 -33.32 -1.72 56.72
C GLU A 2 -34.69 -1.66 56.05
N LYS A 3 -35.14 -0.46 55.68
CA LYS A 3 -36.22 -0.29 54.71
C LYS A 3 -35.59 -0.21 53.32
N LEU A 4 -35.80 -1.27 52.55
CA LEU A 4 -35.47 -1.41 51.13
C LEU A 4 -36.07 -0.24 50.34
N TRP A 5 -35.21 0.54 49.68
CA TRP A 5 -35.58 1.48 48.65
C TRP A 5 -35.78 0.71 47.34
N THR A 6 -37.00 0.64 46.84
CA THR A 6 -37.30 0.07 45.53
C THR A 6 -36.86 1.03 44.41
N ARG A 7 -36.23 0.47 43.37
CA ARG A 7 -35.66 1.20 42.20
C ARG A 7 -36.69 2.07 41.44
N GLU A 8 -37.98 1.79 41.57
CA GLU A 8 -39.05 2.52 40.88
C GLU A 8 -39.27 3.94 41.43
N LEU A 9 -39.15 4.14 42.75
CA LEU A 9 -39.36 5.45 43.38
C LEU A 9 -38.22 6.45 43.10
N ALA A 10 -37.01 5.94 42.84
CA ALA A 10 -35.89 6.78 42.42
C ALA A 10 -36.04 7.24 40.95
N PHE A 11 -36.66 6.39 40.11
CA PHE A 11 -36.87 6.68 38.70
C PHE A 11 -37.99 7.71 38.49
N GLU A 12 -39.10 7.61 39.23
CA GLU A 12 -40.18 8.60 39.19
C GLU A 12 -39.72 9.98 39.67
N LYS A 13 -38.91 10.03 40.72
CA LYS A 13 -38.40 11.30 41.27
C LYS A 13 -37.37 11.95 40.35
N PHE A 14 -36.58 11.15 39.62
CA PHE A 14 -35.68 11.61 38.56
C PHE A 14 -36.45 12.12 37.33
N HIS A 15 -37.55 11.45 36.96
CA HIS A 15 -38.37 11.87 35.81
C HIS A 15 -39.15 13.16 36.09
N GLN A 16 -39.67 13.33 37.31
CA GLN A 16 -40.34 14.58 37.72
C GLN A 16 -39.38 15.77 37.86
N THR A 17 -38.12 15.54 38.25
CA THR A 17 -37.11 16.62 38.24
C THR A 17 -36.63 16.94 36.83
N TYR A 18 -36.60 15.96 35.92
CA TYR A 18 -36.27 16.18 34.51
C TYR A 18 -37.35 17.02 33.82
N GLU A 19 -38.62 16.66 33.95
CA GLU A 19 -39.76 17.40 33.35
C GLU A 19 -39.91 18.84 33.89
N ALA A 20 -39.55 19.09 35.16
CA ALA A 20 -39.59 20.43 35.75
C ALA A 20 -38.48 21.37 35.21
N ILE A 21 -37.35 20.81 34.76
CA ILE A 21 -36.24 21.59 34.17
C ILE A 21 -36.53 21.90 32.68
N TRP A 22 -37.40 21.12 32.02
CA TRP A 22 -37.72 21.28 30.60
C TRP A 22 -38.80 22.34 30.28
N ASN A 23 -39.49 22.88 31.29
CA ASN A 23 -40.63 23.79 31.07
C ASN A 23 -40.35 25.28 31.38
N GLN A 24 -39.09 25.65 31.62
CA GLN A 24 -38.71 27.05 31.78
C GLN A 24 -37.49 27.39 30.92
N HIS A 25 -37.76 28.19 29.87
CA HIS A 25 -36.81 28.94 29.06
C HIS A 25 -35.88 28.15 28.14
N ASP A 26 -36.23 28.11 26.86
CA ASP A 26 -35.38 28.42 25.70
C ASP A 26 -33.88 28.08 25.77
N VAL A 27 -33.53 26.79 25.89
CA VAL A 27 -32.16 26.29 25.68
C VAL A 27 -32.17 25.11 24.70
N ARG A 28 -32.59 25.35 23.45
CA ARG A 28 -32.50 24.34 22.37
C ARG A 28 -31.25 24.45 21.50
N HIS A 29 -30.35 25.39 21.77
CA HIS A 29 -29.17 25.61 20.93
C HIS A 29 -27.80 25.40 21.61
N ILE A 30 -27.73 25.13 22.92
CA ILE A 30 -26.42 25.06 23.62
C ILE A 30 -25.94 23.62 23.85
N SER A 31 -26.84 22.65 23.97
CA SER A 31 -26.47 21.26 24.29
C SER A 31 -25.90 20.46 23.11
N PHE A 32 -26.09 20.91 21.87
CA PHE A 32 -25.57 20.23 20.67
C PHE A 32 -24.12 20.63 20.35
N PHE A 33 -23.68 21.82 20.74
CA PHE A 33 -22.31 22.31 20.47
C PHE A 33 -21.27 21.73 21.41
N ILE A 34 -21.65 21.39 22.65
CA ILE A 34 -20.69 20.89 23.64
C ILE A 34 -20.25 19.46 23.30
N VAL A 35 -21.15 18.58 22.85
CA VAL A 35 -20.80 17.19 22.52
C VAL A 35 -20.00 17.07 21.22
N PHE A 36 -20.32 17.88 20.19
CA PHE A 36 -19.53 17.92 18.96
C PHE A 36 -18.10 18.46 19.19
N GLY A 37 -17.95 19.52 20.00
CA GLY A 37 -16.64 20.09 20.33
C GLY A 37 -15.71 19.17 21.12
N PHE A 38 -16.24 18.24 21.93
CA PHE A 38 -15.43 17.27 22.67
C PHE A 38 -14.94 16.11 21.79
N ILE A 39 -15.75 15.64 20.83
CA ILE A 39 -15.36 14.53 19.94
C ILE A 39 -14.28 14.98 18.95
N ASP A 40 -14.42 16.18 18.37
CA ASP A 40 -13.43 16.72 17.43
C ASP A 40 -12.09 17.03 18.12
N ASN A 41 -12.11 17.55 19.35
CA ASN A 41 -10.89 17.75 20.13
C ASN A 41 -10.19 16.43 20.50
N ALA A 42 -10.94 15.39 20.86
CA ALA A 42 -10.35 14.08 21.17
C ALA A 42 -9.69 13.43 19.94
N ARG A 43 -10.29 13.57 18.74
CA ARG A 43 -9.72 13.07 17.48
C ARG A 43 -8.45 13.82 17.07
N ALA A 44 -8.49 15.15 17.09
CA ALA A 44 -7.33 15.98 16.77
C ALA A 44 -6.16 15.72 17.73
N THR A 45 -6.46 15.56 19.02
CA THR A 45 -5.46 15.21 20.05
C THR A 45 -4.82 13.85 19.77
N ASN A 46 -5.60 12.87 19.31
CA ASN A 46 -5.12 11.52 19.04
C ASN A 46 -4.20 11.45 17.81
N LEU A 47 -4.59 12.10 16.71
CA LEU A 47 -3.76 12.19 15.51
C LEU A 47 -2.42 12.87 15.81
N GLN A 48 -2.42 13.94 16.59
CA GLN A 48 -1.18 14.63 16.96
C GLN A 48 -0.25 13.74 17.78
N VAL A 49 -0.79 12.98 18.74
CA VAL A 49 -0.01 12.00 19.53
C VAL A 49 0.66 10.96 18.62
N LEU A 50 -0.03 10.47 17.60
CA LEU A 50 0.56 9.56 16.61
C LEU A 50 1.68 10.23 15.82
N LEU A 51 1.46 11.45 15.33
CA LEU A 51 2.45 12.21 14.56
C LEU A 51 3.71 12.53 15.39
N ASP A 52 3.53 12.91 16.65
CA ASP A 52 4.64 13.17 17.58
C ASP A 52 5.43 11.88 17.82
N HIS A 53 4.74 10.77 18.10
CA HIS A 53 5.38 9.48 18.32
C HIS A 53 6.22 9.01 17.12
N VAL A 54 5.67 9.04 15.90
CA VAL A 54 6.42 8.61 14.71
C VAL A 54 7.60 9.52 14.40
N ASN A 55 7.51 10.79 14.79
CA ASN A 55 8.59 11.75 14.63
C ASN A 55 9.72 11.51 15.66
N ASP A 56 9.36 11.22 16.91
CA ASP A 56 10.31 10.90 17.98
C ASP A 56 11.13 9.64 17.66
N ILE A 57 10.49 8.60 17.14
CA ILE A 57 11.17 7.36 16.74
C ILE A 57 11.76 7.43 15.32
N GLN A 58 11.59 8.54 14.62
CA GLN A 58 11.98 8.75 13.23
C GLN A 58 11.51 7.61 12.30
N LEU A 59 10.25 7.22 12.41
CA LEU A 59 9.69 6.10 11.65
C LEU A 59 9.81 6.31 10.13
N TYR A 60 9.90 7.56 9.68
CA TYR A 60 10.11 7.92 8.28
C TYR A 60 11.49 7.52 7.73
N ASN A 61 12.46 7.19 8.60
CA ASN A 61 13.75 6.61 8.20
C ASN A 61 13.75 5.08 8.23
N HIS A 62 12.62 4.46 8.56
CA HIS A 62 12.54 3.01 8.67
C HIS A 62 12.74 2.36 7.28
N ARG A 63 13.60 1.34 7.23
CA ARG A 63 13.93 0.61 6.00
C ARG A 63 12.71 0.14 5.22
N TYR A 64 11.72 -0.43 5.91
CA TYR A 64 10.51 -0.92 5.27
C TYR A 64 9.65 0.21 4.66
N TRP A 65 9.71 1.42 5.22
CA TRP A 65 9.07 2.59 4.62
C TRP A 65 9.70 2.96 3.28
N PHE A 66 11.05 2.92 3.21
CA PHE A 66 11.79 3.11 1.97
C PHE A 66 11.44 2.06 0.92
N ILE A 67 11.18 0.81 1.32
CA ILE A 67 10.70 -0.25 0.42
C ILE A 67 9.31 0.08 -0.13
N LEU A 68 8.36 0.46 0.73
CA LEU A 68 6.99 0.76 0.32
C LEU A 68 6.91 1.94 -0.65
N ILE A 69 7.75 2.96 -0.47
CA ILE A 69 7.72 4.17 -1.31
C ILE A 69 8.79 4.13 -2.42
N HIS A 70 9.60 3.08 -2.49
CA HIS A 70 10.73 2.94 -3.43
C HIS A 70 11.76 4.08 -3.36
N TYR A 71 12.06 4.54 -2.15
CA TYR A 71 13.11 5.55 -1.93
C TYR A 71 14.50 4.97 -2.19
N GLN A 72 15.31 5.73 -2.90
CA GLN A 72 16.73 5.48 -3.08
C GLN A 72 17.54 6.75 -2.85
N THR A 73 18.81 6.57 -2.50
CA THR A 73 19.76 7.67 -2.46
C THR A 73 20.32 7.88 -3.86
N ASN A 74 20.16 9.08 -4.41
CA ASN A 74 20.74 9.44 -5.70
C ASN A 74 22.24 9.72 -5.57
N ILE A 75 22.91 9.96 -6.70
CA ILE A 75 24.36 10.22 -6.75
C ILE A 75 24.80 11.46 -5.95
N PHE A 76 23.87 12.36 -5.64
CA PHE A 76 24.11 13.57 -4.85
C PHE A 76 23.85 13.37 -3.36
N GLY A 77 23.50 12.14 -2.93
CA GLY A 77 23.21 11.83 -1.52
C GLY A 77 21.79 12.16 -1.08
N ASN A 78 20.93 12.67 -1.99
CA ASN A 78 19.55 13.00 -1.66
C ASN A 78 18.65 11.77 -1.80
N VAL A 79 17.62 11.69 -0.95
CA VAL A 79 16.60 10.63 -1.03
C VAL A 79 15.53 11.04 -2.03
N GLU A 80 15.21 10.13 -2.95
CA GLU A 80 14.17 10.31 -3.96
C GLU A 80 13.52 8.97 -4.29
N SER A 81 12.20 8.97 -4.50
CA SER A 81 11.47 7.77 -4.94
C SER A 81 11.71 7.49 -6.41
N LEU A 82 11.82 6.20 -6.74
CA LEU A 82 11.86 5.71 -8.12
C LEU A 82 10.50 5.79 -8.84
N ILE A 83 9.41 6.03 -8.11
CA ILE A 83 8.08 6.19 -8.69
C ILE A 83 7.91 7.65 -9.13
N ASP A 84 7.46 7.83 -10.37
CA ASP A 84 7.29 9.16 -10.98
C ASP A 84 5.84 9.62 -10.98
N ASP A 85 4.89 8.69 -10.81
CA ASP A 85 3.47 8.98 -10.78
C ASP A 85 3.07 9.83 -9.56
N PRO A 86 2.52 11.05 -9.75
CA PRO A 86 2.06 11.87 -8.65
C PRO A 86 0.93 11.21 -7.85
N ASP A 87 0.10 10.36 -8.46
CA ASP A 87 -1.02 9.69 -7.78
C ASP A 87 -0.56 8.62 -6.79
N PHE A 88 0.73 8.26 -6.81
CA PHE A 88 1.34 7.37 -5.83
C PHE A 88 1.63 8.06 -4.49
N PHE A 89 1.79 9.38 -4.48
CA PHE A 89 2.19 10.14 -3.29
C PHE A 89 0.98 10.81 -2.64
N LEU A 90 0.88 10.72 -1.33
CA LEU A 90 -0.14 11.39 -0.54
C LEU A 90 0.28 12.83 -0.17
N ALA A 91 1.58 13.08 -0.07
CA ALA A 91 2.16 14.40 0.11
C ALA A 91 2.59 15.02 -1.23
N ALA A 92 2.41 16.33 -1.37
CA ALA A 92 2.84 17.06 -2.58
C ALA A 92 4.36 16.99 -2.82
N ASP A 93 5.15 16.91 -1.74
CA ASP A 93 6.60 16.71 -1.77
C ASP A 93 7.01 15.26 -1.44
N GLY A 94 6.05 14.32 -1.48
CA GLY A 94 6.24 12.94 -1.06
C GLY A 94 7.38 12.25 -1.81
N LYS A 95 7.58 12.53 -3.09
CA LYS A 95 8.68 11.94 -3.88
C LYS A 95 10.07 12.14 -3.28
N ILE A 96 10.31 13.24 -2.55
CA ILE A 96 11.62 13.60 -1.99
C ILE A 96 11.61 13.80 -0.47
N ASN A 97 10.46 13.63 0.18
CA ASN A 97 10.30 13.87 1.61
C ASN A 97 9.64 12.67 2.30
N PRO A 98 10.45 11.67 2.74
CA PRO A 98 9.96 10.49 3.44
C PRO A 98 9.10 10.79 4.66
N ARG A 99 9.39 11.89 5.36
CA ARG A 99 8.63 12.35 6.54
C ARG A 99 7.26 12.87 6.15
N SER A 100 7.21 13.79 5.18
CA SER A 100 5.94 14.37 4.71
C SER A 100 4.99 13.30 4.17
N GLU A 101 5.52 12.33 3.41
CA GLU A 101 4.72 11.21 2.90
C GLU A 101 4.19 10.32 4.02
N LEU A 102 5.01 10.02 5.04
CA LEU A 102 4.59 9.21 6.18
C LEU A 102 3.50 9.91 6.97
N GLU A 103 3.68 11.19 7.29
CA GLU A 103 2.71 11.98 8.04
C GLU A 103 1.39 12.11 7.26
N SER A 104 1.44 12.28 5.93
CA SER A 104 0.26 12.32 5.07
C SER A 104 -0.47 10.97 5.02
N THR A 105 0.29 9.87 5.02
CA THR A 105 -0.26 8.51 5.13
C THR A 105 -0.96 8.30 6.48
N ILE A 106 -0.36 8.76 7.58
CA ILE A 106 -0.97 8.68 8.91
C ILE A 106 -2.25 9.53 8.96
N LYS A 107 -2.22 10.74 8.41
CA LYS A 107 -3.41 11.62 8.33
C LYS A 107 -4.53 10.96 7.52
N LEU A 108 -4.22 10.30 6.41
CA LEU A 108 -5.22 9.57 5.62
C LEU A 108 -5.96 8.54 6.48
N PHE A 109 -5.22 7.68 7.18
CA PHE A 109 -5.81 6.54 7.89
C PHE A 109 -6.33 6.83 9.29
N PHE A 110 -5.80 7.85 9.98
CA PHE A 110 -6.02 8.05 11.42
C PHE A 110 -6.63 9.41 11.79
N ASN A 111 -7.00 10.25 10.81
CA ASN A 111 -7.78 11.48 11.08
C ASN A 111 -9.26 11.20 11.39
N GLY A 112 -9.73 9.97 11.20
CA GLY A 112 -11.10 9.56 11.54
C GLY A 112 -12.20 10.15 10.64
N THR A 113 -11.81 10.73 9.50
CA THR A 113 -12.73 11.29 8.49
C THR A 113 -12.92 10.38 7.27
N LEU A 114 -12.09 9.35 7.13
CA LEU A 114 -12.11 8.45 5.99
C LEU A 114 -13.29 7.49 6.11
N ASP A 115 -14.10 7.40 5.05
CA ASP A 115 -15.15 6.39 4.94
C ASP A 115 -14.49 4.99 4.84
N PRO A 116 -14.92 3.97 5.62
CA PRO A 116 -14.38 2.62 5.50
C PRO A 116 -14.46 2.00 4.09
N SER A 117 -15.33 2.53 3.22
CA SER A 117 -15.47 2.15 1.82
C SER A 117 -14.64 2.99 0.84
N ASP A 118 -13.84 3.94 1.33
CA ASP A 118 -13.01 4.81 0.48
C ASP A 118 -11.98 3.95 -0.31
N PRO A 119 -11.97 4.05 -1.65
CA PRO A 119 -11.06 3.26 -2.49
C PRO A 119 -9.58 3.49 -2.19
N LYS A 120 -9.20 4.66 -1.63
CA LYS A 120 -7.82 4.96 -1.24
C LYS A 120 -7.31 4.04 -0.14
N ILE A 121 -8.20 3.48 0.68
CA ILE A 121 -7.83 2.51 1.70
C ILE A 121 -7.21 1.27 1.06
N CYS A 122 -7.87 0.73 0.03
CA CYS A 122 -7.39 -0.45 -0.66
C CYS A 122 -6.24 -0.15 -1.63
N GLN A 123 -6.16 1.08 -2.12
CA GLN A 123 -5.01 1.56 -2.89
C GLN A 123 -3.73 1.58 -2.04
N PHE A 124 -3.79 2.00 -0.76
CA PHE A 124 -2.62 2.14 0.13
C PHE A 124 -2.63 1.14 1.30
N ILE A 125 -3.11 -0.07 1.04
CA ILE A 125 -3.34 -1.11 2.04
C ILE A 125 -2.07 -1.70 2.65
N ALA A 126 -0.96 -1.77 1.90
CA ALA A 126 0.32 -2.25 2.40
C ALA A 126 0.92 -1.24 3.38
N ARG A 127 0.83 0.06 3.07
CA ARG A 127 1.22 1.16 3.97
C ARG A 127 0.40 1.13 5.25
N TYR A 128 -0.93 1.01 5.14
CA TYR A 128 -1.79 0.90 6.33
C TYR A 128 -1.46 -0.33 7.17
N THR A 129 -1.34 -1.51 6.54
CA THR A 129 -1.06 -2.77 7.26
C THR A 129 0.26 -2.66 8.02
N TRP A 130 1.30 -2.10 7.41
CA TRP A 130 2.58 -1.87 8.06
C TRP A 130 2.49 -0.84 9.20
N LEU A 131 1.87 0.32 8.95
CA LEU A 131 1.69 1.36 9.97
C LEU A 131 0.92 0.83 11.19
N LYS A 132 -0.10 0.01 10.97
CA LYS A 132 -0.88 -0.62 12.03
C LYS A 132 0.01 -1.49 12.92
N GLU A 133 0.93 -2.25 12.34
CA GLU A 133 1.88 -3.07 13.11
C GLU A 133 2.84 -2.21 13.96
N GLN A 134 3.27 -1.05 13.44
CA GLN A 134 4.17 -0.14 14.14
C GLN A 134 3.46 0.64 15.27
N LEU A 135 2.20 1.03 15.06
CA LEU A 135 1.47 1.94 15.94
C LEU A 135 0.62 1.24 17.02
N LYS A 136 0.45 -0.09 16.93
CA LYS A 136 -0.39 -0.87 17.86
C LYS A 136 -0.06 -0.68 19.35
N THR A 137 1.20 -0.36 19.66
CA THR A 137 1.69 -0.18 21.03
C THR A 137 1.30 1.17 21.62
N VAL A 138 1.12 2.18 20.78
CA VAL A 138 0.82 3.57 21.18
C VAL A 138 -0.66 3.86 21.05
N HIS A 139 -1.34 3.20 20.12
CA HIS A 139 -2.76 3.37 19.93
C HIS A 139 -3.43 2.00 19.76
N PRO A 140 -3.99 1.41 20.84
CA PRO A 140 -4.53 0.05 20.79
C PRO A 140 -5.84 -0.05 20.00
N SER A 141 -6.54 1.06 19.74
CA SER A 141 -7.84 1.07 19.05
C SER A 141 -7.75 1.62 17.62
N LEU A 142 -6.84 1.10 16.80
CA LEU A 142 -6.69 1.53 15.40
C LEU A 142 -7.96 1.18 14.61
N PRO A 143 -8.41 2.05 13.67
CA PRO A 143 -9.50 1.71 12.75
C PRO A 143 -9.20 0.41 12.03
N GLU A 144 -10.20 -0.45 11.85
CA GLU A 144 -10.11 -1.65 11.02
C GLU A 144 -10.67 -1.35 9.64
N TYR A 145 -9.97 -1.77 8.60
CA TYR A 145 -10.40 -1.62 7.22
C TYR A 145 -10.45 -2.97 6.53
N GLU A 146 -11.53 -3.25 5.82
CA GLU A 146 -11.69 -4.48 5.04
C GLU A 146 -11.43 -4.21 3.56
N CYS A 147 -10.34 -4.76 3.04
CA CYS A 147 -10.07 -4.81 1.61
C CYS A 147 -10.16 -6.25 1.11
N HIS A 148 -10.99 -6.51 0.11
CA HIS A 148 -11.18 -7.82 -0.52
C HIS A 148 -9.98 -8.27 -1.39
N ILE A 149 -8.76 -7.98 -0.96
CA ILE A 149 -7.52 -8.52 -1.53
C ILE A 149 -7.39 -10.03 -1.19
N SER A 150 -8.18 -10.50 -0.22
CA SER A 150 -8.31 -11.88 0.26
C SER A 150 -8.63 -12.94 -0.81
N ASN A 151 -8.99 -12.55 -2.03
CA ASN A 151 -9.20 -13.49 -3.13
C ASN A 151 -7.89 -14.02 -3.73
N VAL A 152 -6.77 -13.35 -3.51
CA VAL A 152 -5.44 -13.85 -3.90
C VAL A 152 -4.88 -14.65 -2.72
N LYS A 153 -5.40 -15.85 -2.50
CA LYS A 153 -4.86 -16.79 -1.51
C LYS A 153 -3.50 -17.32 -1.97
N ALA A 154 -2.49 -16.47 -1.89
CA ALA A 154 -1.14 -16.73 -2.35
C ALA A 154 -0.49 -17.81 -1.46
N LYS A 155 0.16 -18.77 -2.10
CA LYS A 155 0.93 -19.86 -1.47
C LYS A 155 2.42 -19.74 -1.71
N SER A 156 2.81 -19.24 -2.88
CA SER A 156 4.21 -19.10 -3.25
C SER A 156 4.38 -17.97 -4.26
N ALA A 157 5.62 -17.55 -4.47
CA ALA A 157 5.99 -16.60 -5.50
C ALA A 157 7.19 -17.11 -6.28
N THR A 158 7.14 -17.03 -7.60
CA THR A 158 8.18 -17.53 -8.51
C THR A 158 8.60 -16.43 -9.45
N LEU A 159 9.92 -16.23 -9.55
CA LEU A 159 10.52 -15.32 -10.51
C LEU A 159 10.81 -16.07 -11.80
N ALA A 160 10.19 -15.66 -12.90
CA ALA A 160 10.38 -16.28 -14.20
C ALA A 160 11.13 -15.34 -15.16
N PHE A 161 12.17 -15.86 -15.78
CA PHE A 161 13.02 -15.18 -16.76
C PHE A 161 12.91 -15.87 -18.12
N PRO A 162 12.07 -15.37 -19.03
CA PRO A 162 12.04 -15.87 -20.40
C PRO A 162 13.31 -15.42 -21.13
N THR A 163 13.89 -16.33 -21.92
CA THR A 163 15.07 -16.04 -22.75
C THR A 163 14.80 -14.98 -23.82
N TYR A 164 15.86 -14.23 -24.15
CA TYR A 164 15.83 -13.14 -25.13
C TYR A 164 15.47 -13.61 -26.53
N PHE A 165 14.74 -12.79 -27.27
CA PHE A 165 14.43 -13.05 -28.68
C PHE A 165 14.85 -11.90 -29.56
N MET A 166 15.91 -12.17 -30.31
CA MET A 166 16.60 -11.21 -31.16
C MET A 166 15.73 -10.59 -32.25
N ASN A 167 14.64 -11.25 -32.65
CA ASN A 167 13.78 -10.79 -33.75
C ASN A 167 12.73 -9.76 -33.31
N ASN A 168 12.66 -9.40 -32.02
CA ASN A 168 11.79 -8.32 -31.53
C ASN A 168 12.51 -7.49 -30.44
N PRO A 169 12.90 -6.24 -30.72
CA PRO A 169 13.60 -5.36 -29.77
C PRO A 169 12.84 -5.15 -28.46
N ALA A 170 11.50 -5.10 -28.48
CA ALA A 170 10.68 -5.00 -27.27
C ALA A 170 10.73 -6.25 -26.40
N SER A 171 11.06 -7.40 -26.99
CA SER A 171 11.25 -8.67 -26.28
C SER A 171 12.72 -8.97 -25.94
N MET A 172 13.68 -8.16 -26.42
CA MET A 172 15.12 -8.35 -26.19
C MET A 172 15.61 -7.85 -24.83
N PHE A 173 14.80 -7.13 -24.04
CA PHE A 173 15.25 -6.53 -22.78
C PHE A 173 14.59 -7.12 -21.52
N GLY A 174 14.04 -8.34 -21.64
CA GLY A 174 13.69 -9.17 -20.49
C GLY A 174 12.42 -8.74 -19.78
N HIS A 175 11.34 -9.50 -19.97
CA HIS A 175 10.19 -9.42 -19.09
C HIS A 175 10.45 -10.35 -17.90
N THR A 176 11.04 -9.83 -16.83
CA THR A 176 11.03 -10.56 -15.56
C THR A 176 9.58 -10.62 -15.08
N LEU A 177 9.05 -11.84 -14.95
CA LEU A 177 7.70 -12.08 -14.49
C LEU A 177 7.74 -12.55 -13.04
N LEU A 178 6.87 -11.99 -12.20
CA LEU A 178 6.60 -12.55 -10.89
C LEU A 178 5.27 -13.31 -10.95
N ILE A 179 5.34 -14.61 -10.75
CA ILE A 179 4.18 -15.48 -10.72
C ILE A 179 3.78 -15.68 -9.27
N ILE A 180 2.57 -15.26 -8.90
CA ILE A 180 1.98 -15.52 -7.59
C ILE A 180 1.13 -16.79 -7.71
N GLU A 181 1.63 -17.87 -7.14
CA GLU A 181 0.91 -19.14 -7.08
C GLU A 181 -0.16 -19.09 -5.99
N THR A 182 -1.35 -19.57 -6.30
CA THR A 182 -2.49 -19.57 -5.38
C THR A 182 -2.90 -20.99 -4.99
N GLU A 183 -3.94 -21.14 -4.15
CA GLU A 183 -4.50 -22.46 -3.84
C GLU A 183 -5.14 -23.19 -5.03
N TYR A 184 -5.38 -22.49 -6.14
CA TYR A 184 -5.95 -23.09 -7.34
C TYR A 184 -4.97 -24.09 -7.97
N PRO A 185 -5.39 -25.32 -8.27
CA PRO A 185 -4.50 -26.36 -8.80
C PRO A 185 -3.99 -26.08 -10.21
N ASN A 186 -4.64 -25.18 -10.97
CA ASN A 186 -4.24 -24.85 -12.32
C ASN A 186 -3.28 -23.65 -12.34
N LYS A 187 -2.00 -23.92 -12.64
CA LYS A 187 -0.96 -22.88 -12.77
C LYS A 187 -1.31 -21.77 -13.76
N LEU A 188 -2.10 -22.06 -14.79
CA LEU A 188 -2.49 -21.09 -15.81
C LEU A 188 -3.42 -19.99 -15.27
N LEU A 189 -4.11 -20.24 -14.16
CA LEU A 189 -4.99 -19.28 -13.50
C LEU A 189 -4.28 -18.43 -12.44
N ASN A 190 -2.99 -18.70 -12.17
CA ASN A 190 -2.18 -17.90 -11.26
C ASN A 190 -1.99 -16.47 -11.78
N HIS A 191 -1.64 -15.54 -10.89
CA HIS A 191 -1.44 -14.15 -11.26
C HIS A 191 0.01 -13.92 -11.67
N ALA A 192 0.22 -13.33 -12.84
CA ALA A 192 1.52 -12.86 -13.30
C ALA A 192 1.58 -11.33 -13.15
N VAL A 193 2.59 -10.87 -12.44
CA VAL A 193 2.93 -9.46 -12.31
C VAL A 193 4.10 -9.17 -13.25
N ASN A 194 3.92 -8.19 -14.10
CA ASN A 194 4.91 -7.76 -15.08
C ASN A 194 5.08 -6.25 -14.99
N TYR A 195 6.31 -5.77 -15.17
CA TYR A 195 6.61 -4.36 -15.36
C TYR A 195 7.10 -4.18 -16.80
N ALA A 196 6.37 -3.41 -17.60
CA ALA A 196 6.71 -3.21 -19.00
C ALA A 196 6.47 -1.78 -19.43
N ALA A 197 7.29 -1.31 -20.36
CA ALA A 197 7.09 -0.07 -21.08
C ALA A 197 5.79 -0.16 -21.92
N GLN A 198 4.94 0.86 -21.81
CA GLN A 198 3.86 1.07 -22.75
C GLN A 198 4.38 1.86 -23.94
N THR A 199 4.25 1.31 -25.15
CA THR A 199 4.67 2.01 -26.37
C THR A 199 3.87 1.56 -27.58
N ASP A 200 3.55 2.52 -28.44
CA ASP A 200 2.96 2.28 -29.76
C ASP A 200 4.04 2.29 -30.86
N THR A 201 5.32 2.46 -30.50
CA THR A 201 6.40 2.58 -31.50
C THR A 201 6.85 1.24 -32.04
N THR A 202 6.77 1.07 -33.36
CA THR A 202 7.30 -0.09 -34.07
C THR A 202 8.73 0.12 -34.57
N ASN A 203 9.28 1.33 -34.41
CA ASN A 203 10.62 1.68 -34.84
C ASN A 203 11.66 1.27 -33.79
N GLY A 204 12.46 0.25 -34.09
CA GLY A 204 13.47 -0.31 -33.18
C GLY A 204 14.55 0.68 -32.73
N PHE A 205 14.90 1.69 -33.53
CA PHE A 205 15.86 2.72 -33.13
C PHE A 205 15.25 3.69 -32.12
N LEU A 206 14.03 4.18 -32.38
CA LEU A 206 13.30 5.01 -31.42
C LEU A 206 13.02 4.26 -30.13
N PHE A 207 12.72 2.96 -30.22
CA PHE A 207 12.55 2.09 -29.06
C PHE A 207 13.85 1.98 -28.24
N ALA A 208 14.98 1.69 -28.90
CA ALA A 208 16.29 1.61 -28.24
C ALA A 208 16.69 2.94 -27.60
N PHE A 209 16.53 4.05 -28.32
CA PHE A 209 16.83 5.39 -27.82
C PHE A 209 15.96 5.74 -26.61
N ASN A 210 14.63 5.64 -26.74
CA ASN A 210 13.71 6.02 -25.68
C ASN A 210 13.93 5.18 -24.41
N GLY A 211 14.16 3.88 -24.53
CA GLY A 211 14.42 3.07 -23.34
C GLY A 211 15.83 3.27 -22.76
N ILE A 212 16.85 3.69 -23.51
CA ILE A 212 18.14 4.10 -22.90
C ILE A 212 17.96 5.38 -22.08
N PHE A 213 17.11 6.29 -22.54
CA PHE A 213 16.90 7.62 -21.94
C PHE A 213 15.70 7.70 -20.99
N GLY A 214 14.98 6.61 -20.73
CA GLY A 214 13.87 6.62 -19.77
C GLY A 214 12.57 7.25 -20.28
N LEU A 215 12.43 7.42 -21.59
CA LEU A 215 11.33 8.18 -22.21
C LEU A 215 10.07 7.33 -22.43
N PHE A 216 9.98 6.16 -21.79
CA PHE A 216 8.78 5.34 -21.78
C PHE A 216 8.15 5.36 -20.39
N ASP A 217 6.83 5.39 -20.35
CA ASP A 217 6.09 5.12 -19.12
C ASP A 217 6.00 3.60 -18.94
N GLY A 218 6.51 3.11 -17.82
CA GLY A 218 6.41 1.71 -17.40
C GLY A 218 5.27 1.53 -16.40
N TYR A 219 4.54 0.43 -16.51
CA TYR A 219 3.42 0.11 -15.63
C TYR A 219 3.54 -1.30 -15.06
N TYR A 220 3.10 -1.47 -13.82
CA TYR A 220 2.84 -2.80 -13.26
C TYR A 220 1.47 -3.31 -13.73
N SER A 221 1.49 -4.44 -14.43
CA SER A 221 0.28 -5.15 -14.86
C SER A 221 0.14 -6.46 -14.11
N ILE A 222 -1.04 -6.70 -13.53
CA ILE A 222 -1.42 -7.99 -12.92
C ILE A 222 -2.39 -8.68 -13.87
N LEU A 223 -1.92 -9.75 -14.52
CA LEU A 223 -2.70 -10.49 -15.52
C LEU A 223 -2.75 -11.98 -15.16
N PRO A 224 -3.81 -12.72 -15.52
CA PRO A 224 -3.78 -14.17 -15.45
C PRO A 224 -2.60 -14.73 -16.25
N TYR A 225 -1.89 -15.71 -15.68
CA TYR A 225 -0.65 -16.24 -16.26
C TYR A 225 -0.87 -16.80 -17.66
N TYR A 226 -2.02 -17.43 -17.93
CA TYR A 226 -2.36 -17.93 -19.26
C TYR A 226 -2.40 -16.82 -20.33
N LYS A 227 -2.88 -15.61 -19.99
CA LYS A 227 -2.92 -14.50 -20.95
C LYS A 227 -1.51 -14.06 -21.30
N LYS A 228 -0.62 -14.03 -20.31
CA LYS A 228 0.78 -13.70 -20.53
C LYS A 228 1.48 -14.77 -21.37
N ILE A 229 1.22 -16.05 -21.11
CA ILE A 229 1.70 -17.16 -21.95
C ILE A 229 1.18 -17.04 -23.39
N GLN A 230 -0.09 -16.69 -23.59
CA GLN A 230 -0.66 -16.53 -24.94
C GLN A 230 -0.07 -15.34 -25.72
N GLU A 231 0.27 -14.24 -25.03
CA GLU A 231 1.04 -13.13 -25.65
C GLU A 231 2.41 -13.59 -26.15
N TYR A 232 2.98 -14.62 -25.51
CA TYR A 232 4.15 -15.32 -26.02
C TYR A 232 3.73 -16.49 -26.91
N SER A 233 3.20 -16.19 -28.10
CA SER A 233 2.89 -17.18 -29.15
C SER A 233 4.08 -18.10 -29.50
N ASP A 234 5.29 -17.68 -29.13
CA ASP A 234 6.57 -18.31 -29.46
C ASP A 234 7.19 -19.09 -28.28
N ILE A 235 6.43 -19.40 -27.21
CA ILE A 235 6.94 -20.16 -26.04
C ILE A 235 7.57 -21.50 -26.43
N ASN A 236 7.10 -22.12 -27.52
CA ASN A 236 7.69 -23.37 -28.03
C ASN A 236 9.13 -23.21 -28.56
N GLN A 237 9.67 -21.99 -28.61
CA GLN A 237 11.04 -21.69 -29.06
C GLN A 237 11.89 -21.00 -27.99
N ARG A 238 11.47 -20.99 -26.71
CA ARG A 238 12.19 -20.27 -25.65
C ARG A 238 12.28 -21.06 -24.35
N ASP A 239 13.47 -21.06 -23.76
CA ASP A 239 13.67 -21.52 -22.39
C ASP A 239 13.16 -20.44 -21.42
N ILE A 240 12.50 -20.87 -20.35
CA ILE A 240 12.07 -20.02 -19.24
C ILE A 240 12.75 -20.54 -17.97
N TRP A 241 13.50 -19.68 -17.31
CA TRP A 241 14.12 -19.99 -16.03
C TRP A 241 13.20 -19.56 -14.90
N GLU A 242 12.77 -20.50 -14.07
CA GLU A 242 11.92 -20.24 -12.91
C GLU A 242 12.74 -20.37 -11.62
N TYR A 243 12.66 -19.36 -10.75
CA TYR A 243 13.27 -19.36 -9.43
C TYR A 243 12.19 -19.11 -8.37
N GLN A 244 11.86 -20.13 -7.60
CA GLN A 244 10.89 -20.00 -6.52
C GLN A 244 11.50 -19.23 -5.35
N LEU A 245 10.82 -18.17 -4.92
CA LEU A 245 11.25 -17.33 -3.80
C LEU A 245 10.98 -18.06 -2.48
N ASN A 246 11.97 -18.08 -1.59
CA ASN A 246 11.85 -18.64 -0.26
C ASN A 246 11.29 -17.59 0.73
N LEU A 247 10.01 -17.26 0.59
CA LEU A 247 9.30 -16.29 1.43
C LEU A 247 8.49 -16.98 2.53
N THR A 248 8.49 -16.41 3.73
CA THR A 248 7.54 -16.79 4.78
C THR A 248 6.13 -16.28 4.44
N GLU A 249 5.09 -16.86 5.06
CA GLU A 249 3.71 -16.41 4.82
C GLU A 249 3.49 -14.89 5.08
N PRO A 250 4.05 -14.29 6.16
CA PRO A 250 3.93 -12.85 6.37
C PRO A 250 4.62 -12.02 5.29
N GLU A 251 5.78 -12.46 4.79
CA GLU A 251 6.52 -11.78 3.72
C GLU A 251 5.79 -11.87 2.38
N LEU A 252 5.25 -13.05 2.06
CA LEU A 252 4.42 -13.26 0.88
C LEU A 252 3.18 -12.36 0.92
N LYS A 253 2.50 -12.29 2.07
CA LYS A 253 1.34 -11.41 2.25
C LYS A 253 1.73 -9.94 2.04
N ARG A 254 2.81 -9.48 2.65
CA ARG A 254 3.33 -8.11 2.49
C ARG A 254 3.65 -7.79 1.03
N MET A 255 4.29 -8.71 0.32
CA MET A 255 4.60 -8.56 -1.10
C MET A 255 3.32 -8.44 -1.95
N VAL A 256 2.32 -9.29 -1.71
CA VAL A 256 1.03 -9.25 -2.43
C VAL A 256 0.28 -7.94 -2.17
N LEU A 257 0.26 -7.46 -0.93
CA LEU A 257 -0.34 -6.16 -0.59
C LEU A 257 0.38 -5.02 -1.31
N HIS A 258 1.71 -5.05 -1.34
CA HIS A 258 2.52 -4.02 -2.01
C HIS A 258 2.32 -4.00 -3.53
N ILE A 259 2.26 -5.18 -4.15
CA ILE A 259 1.95 -5.33 -5.58
C ILE A 259 0.60 -4.68 -5.93
N ARG A 260 -0.39 -4.78 -5.03
CA ARG A 260 -1.69 -4.12 -5.22
C ARG A 260 -1.59 -2.59 -5.18
N GLU A 261 -0.74 -2.01 -4.32
CA GLU A 261 -0.57 -0.54 -4.30
C GLU A 261 0.05 0.01 -5.58
N LEU A 262 0.84 -0.80 -6.27
CA LEU A 262 1.52 -0.43 -7.51
C LEU A 262 0.67 -0.70 -8.75
N GLU A 263 -0.50 -1.33 -8.59
CA GLU A 263 -1.39 -1.58 -9.71
C GLU A 263 -1.89 -0.24 -10.28
N LYS A 264 -1.64 0.00 -11.58
CA LYS A 264 -1.94 1.25 -12.32
C LYS A 264 -1.07 2.47 -11.96
N ILE A 265 0.00 2.29 -11.20
CA ILE A 265 0.99 3.34 -10.94
C ILE A 265 2.09 3.28 -12.00
N SER A 266 2.41 4.44 -12.58
CA SER A 266 3.46 4.58 -13.60
C SER A 266 4.85 4.90 -13.01
N SER A 267 5.92 4.55 -13.72
CA SER A 267 7.30 4.98 -13.43
C SER A 267 8.08 5.06 -14.74
N HIS A 268 9.07 5.95 -14.83
CA HIS A 268 9.89 6.06 -16.04
C HIS A 268 10.69 4.76 -16.26
N TYR A 269 10.54 4.18 -17.45
CA TYR A 269 11.14 2.92 -17.84
C TYR A 269 12.48 3.16 -18.54
N PHE A 270 13.57 2.73 -17.90
CA PHE A 270 14.91 2.70 -18.50
C PHE A 270 15.36 1.24 -18.71
N PHE A 271 16.01 0.93 -19.85
CA PHE A 271 16.64 -0.38 -20.08
C PHE A 271 17.79 -0.66 -19.10
N SER A 272 18.47 0.39 -18.65
CA SER A 272 19.63 0.33 -17.76
C SER A 272 19.24 0.40 -16.28
N VAL A 273 18.10 1.01 -15.93
CA VAL A 273 17.63 1.13 -14.55
C VAL A 273 16.56 0.08 -14.29
N LYS A 274 17.06 -1.08 -13.85
CA LYS A 274 16.38 -2.08 -13.03
C LYS A 274 14.87 -2.21 -13.30
N THR A 275 14.50 -2.98 -14.31
CA THR A 275 13.17 -3.59 -14.48
C THR A 275 12.83 -4.60 -13.36
N VAL A 276 13.18 -4.32 -12.10
CA VAL A 276 12.84 -5.16 -10.93
C VAL A 276 12.90 -4.37 -9.59
N PRO A 277 12.34 -3.15 -9.41
CA PRO A 277 12.39 -2.48 -8.10
C PRO A 277 11.70 -3.32 -7.02
N ILE A 278 10.51 -3.87 -7.29
CA ILE A 278 9.77 -4.66 -6.30
C ILE A 278 10.58 -5.87 -5.82
N ILE A 279 11.10 -6.70 -6.72
CA ILE A 279 11.64 -8.01 -6.32
C ILE A 279 13.10 -7.90 -5.91
N SER A 280 13.92 -7.09 -6.58
CA SER A 280 15.31 -6.86 -6.16
C SER A 280 15.34 -6.12 -4.82
N TYR A 281 14.45 -5.15 -4.60
CA TYR A 281 14.43 -4.35 -3.38
C TYR A 281 13.72 -5.06 -2.22
N PHE A 282 12.70 -5.90 -2.43
CA PHE A 282 12.18 -6.78 -1.38
C PHE A 282 13.19 -7.90 -1.05
N TYR A 283 13.70 -8.63 -2.05
CA TYR A 283 14.56 -9.80 -1.82
C TYR A 283 15.92 -9.45 -1.20
N SER A 284 16.59 -8.38 -1.67
CA SER A 284 17.87 -7.95 -1.06
C SER A 284 17.72 -7.40 0.36
N ASN A 285 16.48 -7.19 0.84
CA ASN A 285 16.25 -6.44 2.06
C ASN A 285 15.37 -7.05 3.15
N LEU A 286 14.94 -8.31 3.01
CA LEU A 286 14.24 -9.06 4.06
C LEU A 286 15.19 -9.41 5.24
N PRO A 287 14.72 -9.33 6.50
CA PRO A 287 15.54 -9.66 7.66
C PRO A 287 15.82 -11.16 7.71
N GLY A 288 17.09 -11.55 7.54
CA GLY A 288 17.54 -12.92 7.79
C GLY A 288 18.28 -13.62 6.63
N GLN A 289 18.57 -12.96 5.51
CA GLN A 289 19.39 -13.56 4.45
C GLN A 289 20.71 -12.82 4.28
N ALA A 290 21.80 -13.59 4.41
CA ALA A 290 23.16 -13.18 4.12
C ALA A 290 23.31 -12.89 2.63
N TYR A 291 24.02 -11.81 2.34
CA TYR A 291 24.49 -11.42 1.02
C TYR A 291 25.08 -12.61 0.25
N ILE A 292 24.70 -12.75 -1.03
CA ILE A 292 25.57 -13.33 -2.06
C ILE A 292 26.13 -12.15 -2.84
#